data_AF-A0A538ADE2-F1
#
_entry.id   AF-A0A538ADE2-F1
#
_cell.length_a   1.000
_cell.length_b   1.000
_cell.length_c   1.000
_cell.angle_alpha   90.00
_cell.angle_beta   90.00
_cell.angle_gamma   90.00
#
_symmetry.space_group_name_H-M   'P 1'
#
loop_
_entity.id
_entity.type
_entity.pdbx_description
1 polymer ?
#
loop_
_entity_poly.entity_id
_entity_poly.type
_entity_poly.pdbx_seq_one_letter_code
_entity_poly.pdbx_strand_id
1 'polypeptide(L)'
;VRIYGTMIQAAADPKKAMAVLRVAEQELSQMPSCEPCSMGYLTSAAAASARAGDLDRARSFLTEAERIAGMWQGGQWTGAVWEARATLREAEGEADQARAMFREAAEAFVRAGNQSEADRCLEAAAALGDESVRR
;
A
#
# COMPACT_ATOMS: atom_id res chain seq x y z
N VAL A 1 2.71 16.27 -0.20
CA VAL A 1 2.72 14.88 0.31
C VAL A 1 1.49 14.07 -0.13
N ARG A 2 0.26 14.44 0.28
CA ARG A 2 -0.98 13.70 -0.09
C ARG A 2 -1.19 13.53 -1.61
N ILE A 3 -0.88 14.57 -2.39
CA ILE A 3 -1.03 14.52 -3.87
C ILE A 3 -0.20 13.40 -4.51
N TYR A 4 1.01 13.13 -4.01
CA TYR A 4 1.88 12.09 -4.55
C TYR A 4 1.33 10.69 -4.29
N GLY A 5 0.70 10.45 -3.13
CA GLY A 5 0.02 9.18 -2.85
C GLY A 5 -1.06 8.89 -3.90
N THR A 6 -1.94 9.86 -4.16
CA THR A 6 -2.98 9.75 -5.19
C THR A 6 -2.39 9.56 -6.60
N MET A 7 -1.33 10.29 -6.95
CA MET A 7 -0.68 10.15 -8.27
C MET A 7 -0.03 8.78 -8.46
N ILE A 8 0.54 8.19 -7.40
CA ILE A 8 1.11 6.83 -7.44
C ILE A 8 -0.01 5.80 -7.60
N GLN A 9 -1.11 5.93 -6.83
CA GLN A 9 -2.26 5.02 -6.93
C GLN A 9 -2.95 5.09 -8.29
N ALA A 10 -3.08 6.27 -8.88
CA ALA A 10 -3.73 6.48 -10.18
C ALA A 10 -2.87 6.06 -11.38
N ALA A 11 -1.58 5.72 -11.17
CA ALA A 11 -0.70 5.33 -12.26
C ALA A 11 -1.10 3.96 -12.84
N ALA A 12 -1.47 3.95 -14.12
CA ALA A 12 -1.98 2.76 -14.80
C ALA A 12 -0.97 1.61 -14.98
N ASP A 13 0.34 1.87 -14.85
CA ASP A 13 1.37 0.83 -14.94
C ASP A 13 2.47 1.02 -13.87
N PRO A 14 3.13 -0.07 -13.44
CA PRO A 14 4.14 -0.02 -12.38
C PRO A 14 5.34 0.89 -12.71
N LYS A 15 5.71 1.04 -13.99
CA LYS A 15 6.84 1.91 -14.38
C LYS A 15 6.50 3.38 -14.18
N LYS A 16 5.28 3.78 -14.53
CA LYS A 16 4.79 5.14 -14.27
C LYS A 16 4.64 5.41 -12.78
N ALA A 17 4.13 4.45 -12.00
CA ALA A 17 4.06 4.58 -10.54
C ALA A 17 5.44 4.84 -9.93
N MET A 18 6.47 4.10 -10.36
CA MET A 18 7.85 4.31 -9.92
C MET A 18 8.46 5.62 -10.43
N ALA A 19 8.04 6.11 -11.60
CA ALA A 19 8.45 7.44 -12.07
C ALA A 19 7.89 8.56 -11.21
N VAL A 20 6.61 8.49 -10.84
CA VAL A 20 5.97 9.43 -9.90
C VAL A 20 6.63 9.34 -8.52
N LEU A 21 6.93 8.13 -8.03
CA LEU A 21 7.61 7.94 -6.76
C LEU A 21 8.97 8.65 -6.72
N ARG A 22 9.78 8.52 -7.77
CA ARG A 22 11.08 9.20 -7.85
C ARG A 22 10.96 10.72 -7.80
N VAL A 23 9.96 11.28 -8.49
CA VAL A 23 9.66 12.72 -8.42
C VAL A 23 9.24 13.10 -7.01
N ALA A 24 8.37 12.31 -6.38
CA ALA A 24 7.93 12.55 -5.02
C ALA A 24 9.10 12.57 -4.03
N GLU A 25 10.05 11.64 -4.13
CA GLU A 25 11.25 11.63 -3.27
C GLU A 25 12.12 12.87 -3.45
N GLN A 26 12.37 13.28 -4.69
CA GLN A 26 13.13 14.48 -5.00
C GLN A 26 12.52 15.70 -4.29
N GLU A 27 11.20 15.86 -4.43
CA GLU A 27 10.45 17.01 -3.90
C GLU A 27 10.29 16.94 -2.38
N LEU A 28 10.06 15.76 -1.82
CA LEU A 28 9.87 15.56 -0.39
C LEU A 28 11.19 15.59 0.40
N SER A 29 12.33 15.28 -0.24
CA SER A 29 13.66 15.40 0.39
C SER A 29 13.99 16.82 0.86
N GLN A 30 13.31 17.82 0.29
CA GLN A 30 13.53 19.24 0.56
C GLN A 30 12.53 19.84 1.58
N MET A 31 11.59 19.05 2.11
CA MET A 31 10.54 19.55 2.98
C MET A 31 10.34 18.67 4.22
N PRO A 32 10.42 19.23 5.45
CA PRO A 32 9.96 18.52 6.63
C PRO A 32 8.46 18.26 6.50
N SER A 33 8.07 17.00 6.28
CA SER A 33 6.66 16.62 6.21
C SER A 33 6.15 16.21 7.59
N CYS A 34 4.91 16.59 7.92
CA CYS A 34 4.25 16.10 9.12
C CYS A 34 4.06 14.56 9.01
N GLU A 35 4.36 13.80 10.06
CA GLU A 35 4.33 12.33 10.01
C GLU A 35 2.95 11.78 9.56
N PRO A 36 1.79 12.24 10.06
CA PRO A 36 0.50 11.78 9.53
C PRO A 36 0.26 12.18 8.06
N CYS A 37 0.86 13.27 7.60
CA CYS A 37 0.71 13.77 6.24
C CYS A 37 1.41 12.88 5.22
N SER A 38 2.42 12.11 5.65
CA SER A 38 3.19 11.19 4.80
C SER A 38 2.55 9.82 4.64
N MET A 39 1.58 9.44 5.47
CA MET A 39 0.96 8.10 5.44
C MET A 39 0.47 7.67 4.06
N GLY A 40 -0.26 8.55 3.36
CA GLY A 40 -0.75 8.24 2.01
C GLY A 40 0.37 8.06 0.98
N TYR A 41 1.47 8.80 1.14
CA TYR A 41 2.67 8.62 0.32
C TYR A 41 3.39 7.31 0.65
N LEU A 42 3.67 7.04 1.94
CA LEU A 42 4.42 5.87 2.38
C LEU A 42 3.73 4.56 2.00
N THR A 43 2.41 4.46 2.24
CA THR A 43 1.64 3.25 1.88
C THR A 43 1.57 3.04 0.37
N SER A 44 1.39 4.11 -0.41
CA SER A 44 1.39 4.04 -1.88
C SER A 44 2.77 3.70 -2.44
N ALA A 45 3.83 4.28 -1.87
CA ALA A 45 5.21 4.02 -2.25
C ALA A 45 5.60 2.57 -1.96
N ALA A 46 5.23 2.05 -0.78
CA ALA A 46 5.45 0.65 -0.43
C ALA A 46 4.80 -0.30 -1.44
N ALA A 47 3.51 -0.09 -1.74
CA ALA A 47 2.78 -0.92 -2.70
C ALA A 47 3.33 -0.80 -4.14
N ALA A 48 3.73 0.40 -4.57
CA ALA A 48 4.34 0.60 -5.88
C ALA A 48 5.71 -0.08 -6.01
N SER A 49 6.57 0.04 -4.98
CA SER A 49 7.87 -0.63 -4.95
C SER A 49 7.71 -2.15 -4.94
N ALA A 50 6.75 -2.70 -4.17
CA ALA A 50 6.46 -4.13 -4.16
C ALA A 50 6.02 -4.63 -5.54
N ARG A 51 5.06 -3.95 -6.20
CA ARG A 51 4.62 -4.28 -7.56
C ARG A 51 5.73 -4.18 -8.61
N ALA A 52 6.75 -3.35 -8.37
CA ALA A 52 7.92 -3.23 -9.24
C ALA A 52 9.02 -4.26 -8.93
N GLY A 53 8.86 -5.09 -7.89
CA GLY A 53 9.86 -6.06 -7.44
C GLY A 53 10.99 -5.46 -6.58
N ASP A 54 10.91 -4.17 -6.22
CA ASP A 54 11.87 -3.50 -5.34
C ASP A 54 11.49 -3.72 -3.87
N LEU A 55 11.69 -4.96 -3.41
CA LEU A 55 11.18 -5.43 -2.12
C LEU A 55 11.85 -4.76 -0.91
N ASP A 56 13.14 -4.44 -1.00
CA ASP A 56 13.87 -3.75 0.09
C ASP A 56 13.32 -2.36 0.33
N ARG A 57 12.99 -1.66 -0.76
CA ARG A 57 12.40 -0.33 -0.68
C ARG A 57 10.95 -0.38 -0.21
N ALA A 58 10.19 -1.37 -0.67
CA ALA A 58 8.84 -1.61 -0.18
C ALA A 58 8.82 -1.83 1.34
N ARG A 59 9.72 -2.66 1.87
CA ARG A 59 9.90 -2.90 3.32
C ARG A 59 10.27 -1.64 4.07
N SER A 60 11.15 -0.82 3.51
CA SER A 60 11.59 0.43 4.15
C SER A 60 10.43 1.42 4.31
N PHE A 61 9.64 1.64 3.24
CA PHE A 61 8.45 2.49 3.31
C PHE A 61 7.38 1.95 4.24
N LEU A 62 7.17 0.63 4.21
CA LEU A 62 6.18 -0.03 5.05
C LEU A 62 6.54 0.08 6.54
N THR A 63 7.80 -0.12 6.91
CA THR A 63 8.30 0.02 8.29
C THR A 63 7.96 1.40 8.84
N GLU A 64 8.18 2.45 8.05
CA GLU A 64 7.87 3.82 8.47
C GLU A 64 6.35 4.07 8.55
N ALA A 65 5.58 3.55 7.61
CA ALA A 65 4.11 3.64 7.65
C ALA A 65 3.54 2.93 8.91
N GLU A 66 4.06 1.76 9.27
CA GLU A 66 3.66 1.01 10.46
C GLU A 66 4.00 1.75 11.75
N ARG A 67 5.20 2.34 11.82
CA ARG A 67 5.61 3.16 12.96
C ARG A 67 4.64 4.31 13.19
N ILE A 68 4.30 5.05 12.13
CA ILE A 68 3.39 6.19 12.21
C ILE A 68 1.96 5.73 12.50
N ALA A 69 1.48 4.64 11.89
CA ALA A 69 0.16 4.08 12.18
C ALA A 69 0.01 3.65 13.65
N GLY A 70 1.08 3.11 14.26
CA GLY A 70 1.08 2.76 15.68
C GLY A 70 0.89 3.96 16.62
N MET A 71 1.29 5.16 16.19
CA MET A 71 1.15 6.40 16.96
C MET A 71 -0.27 6.99 16.90
N TRP A 72 -1.05 6.66 15.85
CA TRP A 72 -2.38 7.23 15.61
C TRP A 72 -3.38 6.10 15.39
N GLN A 73 -4.01 5.65 16.48
CA GLN A 73 -4.94 4.52 16.46
C GLN A 73 -6.22 4.85 15.67
N GLY A 74 -6.48 4.06 14.63
CA GLY A 74 -7.73 4.08 13.86
C GLY A 74 -7.71 4.88 12.56
N GLY A 75 -8.83 4.80 11.84
CA GLY A 75 -9.04 5.48 10.56
C GLY A 75 -8.52 4.70 9.35
N GLN A 76 -8.60 5.34 8.18
CA GLN A 76 -8.28 4.73 6.88
C GLN A 76 -6.85 4.17 6.76
N TRP A 77 -5.92 4.60 7.62
CA TRP A 77 -4.52 4.20 7.55
C TRP A 77 -4.28 2.75 7.96
N THR A 78 -5.10 2.19 8.85
CA THR A 78 -5.01 0.76 9.18
C THR A 78 -5.28 -0.11 7.95
N GLY A 79 -6.29 0.24 7.15
CA GLY A 79 -6.57 -0.47 5.89
C GLY A 79 -5.42 -0.33 4.88
N ALA A 80 -4.91 0.89 4.69
CA ALA A 80 -3.82 1.15 3.76
C ALA A 80 -2.51 0.43 4.12
N VAL A 81 -2.20 0.29 5.42
CA VAL A 81 -1.03 -0.49 5.88
C VAL A 81 -1.23 -1.98 5.63
N TRP A 82 -2.41 -2.53 5.93
CA TRP A 82 -2.71 -3.93 5.62
C TRP A 82 -2.61 -4.24 4.13
N GLU A 83 -3.11 -3.34 3.29
CA GLU A 83 -3.03 -3.50 1.85
C GLU A 83 -1.58 -3.44 1.33
N ALA A 84 -0.78 -2.52 1.85
CA ALA A 84 0.65 -2.43 1.50
C ALA A 84 1.41 -3.70 1.91
N ARG A 85 1.11 -4.27 3.09
CA ARG A 85 1.63 -5.57 3.54
C ARG A 85 1.23 -6.70 2.59
N ALA A 86 -0.05 -6.75 2.23
CA ALA A 86 -0.58 -7.76 1.32
C ALA A 86 0.13 -7.72 -0.03
N THR A 87 0.30 -6.53 -0.59
CA THR A 87 1.01 -6.31 -1.87
C THR A 87 2.48 -6.75 -1.79
N LEU A 88 3.16 -6.50 -0.67
CA LEU A 88 4.52 -6.98 -0.45
C LEU A 88 4.59 -8.51 -0.39
N ARG A 89 3.69 -9.15 0.37
CA ARG A 89 3.63 -10.61 0.48
C ARG A 89 3.32 -11.28 -0.85
N GLU A 90 2.44 -10.68 -1.65
CA GLU A 90 2.16 -11.14 -3.00
C GLU A 90 3.42 -11.11 -3.87
N ALA A 91 4.16 -10.00 -3.84
CA ALA A 91 5.42 -9.85 -4.58
C ALA A 91 6.53 -10.80 -4.08
N GLU A 92 6.50 -11.20 -2.82
CA GLU A 92 7.37 -12.22 -2.23
C GLU A 92 6.94 -13.66 -2.60
N GLY A 93 5.79 -13.84 -3.27
CA GLY A 93 5.23 -15.13 -3.65
C GLY A 93 4.43 -15.83 -2.55
N GLU A 94 4.13 -15.12 -1.46
CA GLU A 94 3.40 -15.63 -0.30
C GLU A 94 1.88 -15.40 -0.44
N ALA A 95 1.29 -15.97 -1.50
CA ALA A 95 -0.09 -15.68 -1.92
C ALA A 95 -1.17 -15.90 -0.84
N ASP A 96 -1.02 -16.93 0.01
CA ASP A 96 -1.98 -17.19 1.09
C ASP A 96 -1.95 -16.10 2.17
N GLN A 97 -0.75 -15.64 2.53
CA GLN A 97 -0.57 -14.55 3.49
C GLN A 97 -1.08 -13.24 2.90
N ALA A 98 -0.74 -12.96 1.63
CA ALA A 98 -1.23 -11.80 0.91
C ALA A 98 -2.77 -11.75 0.88
N ARG A 99 -3.41 -12.87 0.55
CA ARG A 99 -4.88 -13.00 0.54
C ARG A 99 -5.50 -12.71 1.90
N ALA A 100 -4.93 -13.25 2.98
CA ALA A 100 -5.41 -12.98 4.33
C ALA A 100 -5.30 -11.47 4.66
N MET A 101 -4.15 -10.86 4.34
CA MET A 101 -3.92 -9.44 4.61
C MET A 101 -4.81 -8.51 3.79
N PHE A 102 -5.14 -8.86 2.54
CA PHE A 102 -6.12 -8.10 1.75
C PHE A 102 -7.52 -8.13 2.38
N ARG A 103 -7.92 -9.25 3.01
CA ARG A 103 -9.20 -9.31 3.74
C ARG A 103 -9.18 -8.42 4.99
N GLU A 104 -8.10 -8.45 5.76
CA GLU A 104 -7.91 -7.54 6.90
C GLU A 104 -7.93 -6.06 6.47
N ALA A 105 -7.35 -5.74 5.32
CA ALA A 105 -7.41 -4.41 4.72
C ALA A 105 -8.85 -4.00 4.42
N ALA A 106 -9.62 -4.88 3.77
CA ALA A 106 -11.01 -4.62 3.44
C ALA A 106 -11.86 -4.35 4.68
N GLU A 107 -11.74 -5.19 5.71
CA GLU A 107 -12.46 -4.98 6.97
C GLU A 107 -12.10 -3.66 7.64
N ALA A 108 -10.82 -3.28 7.63
CA ALA A 108 -10.37 -2.01 8.17
C ALA A 108 -10.93 -0.81 7.37
N PHE A 109 -11.00 -0.91 6.05
CA PHE A 109 -11.60 0.12 5.21
C PHE A 109 -13.12 0.23 5.40
N VAL A 110 -13.84 -0.88 5.58
CA VAL A 110 -15.27 -0.88 5.95
C VAL A 110 -15.47 -0.16 7.28
N ARG A 111 -14.68 -0.48 8.31
CA ARG A 111 -14.75 0.22 9.61
C ARG A 111 -14.46 1.71 9.49
N ALA A 112 -13.63 2.11 8.53
CA ALA A 112 -13.32 3.51 8.24
C ALA A 112 -14.35 4.19 7.30
N GLY A 113 -15.39 3.48 6.84
CA GLY A 113 -16.42 4.00 5.93
C GLY A 113 -15.98 4.13 4.47
N ASN A 114 -14.89 3.46 4.07
CA ASN A 114 -14.35 3.54 2.71
C ASN A 114 -14.64 2.27 1.91
N GLN A 115 -15.88 2.15 1.42
CA GLN A 115 -16.35 0.94 0.74
C GLN A 115 -15.57 0.64 -0.55
N SER A 116 -15.24 1.65 -1.35
CA SER A 116 -14.55 1.45 -2.63
C SER A 116 -13.16 0.83 -2.45
N GLU A 117 -12.41 1.23 -1.42
CA GLU A 117 -11.12 0.59 -1.12
C GLU A 117 -11.29 -0.82 -0.56
N ALA A 118 -12.36 -1.07 0.20
CA ALA A 118 -12.66 -2.39 0.71
C ALA A 118 -12.97 -3.37 -0.43
N ASP A 119 -13.82 -2.98 -1.38
CA ASP A 119 -14.20 -3.80 -2.53
C ASP A 119 -12.96 -4.16 -3.37
N ARG A 120 -12.09 -3.18 -3.64
CA ARG A 120 -10.83 -3.38 -4.36
C ARG A 120 -9.90 -4.37 -3.64
N CYS A 121 -9.82 -4.33 -2.31
CA CYS A 121 -9.04 -5.30 -1.54
C CYS A 121 -9.64 -6.71 -1.62
N LEU A 122 -10.97 -6.84 -1.60
CA LEU A 122 -11.65 -8.13 -1.75
C LEU A 122 -11.45 -8.72 -3.14
N GLU A 123 -11.48 -7.91 -4.19
CA GLU A 123 -11.16 -8.32 -5.56
C GLU A 123 -9.72 -8.86 -5.65
N ALA A 124 -8.74 -8.17 -5.07
CA ALA A 124 -7.36 -8.64 -5.00
C ALA A 124 -7.23 -9.97 -4.24
N ALA A 125 -7.92 -10.11 -3.10
CA ALA A 125 -7.93 -11.36 -2.34
C ALA A 125 -8.56 -12.53 -3.14
N ALA A 126 -9.60 -12.26 -3.93
CA ALA A 126 -10.25 -13.26 -4.77
C ALA A 126 -9.33 -13.74 -5.91
N ALA A 127 -8.66 -12.80 -6.60
CA ALA A 127 -7.74 -13.12 -7.68
C ALA A 127 -6.60 -14.07 -7.25
N LEU A 128 -6.07 -13.90 -6.03
CA LEU A 128 -5.04 -14.78 -5.47
C LEU A 128 -5.56 -16.19 -5.13
N GLY A 129 -6.85 -16.33 -4.83
CA GLY A 129 -7.50 -17.63 -4.65
C GLY A 129 -7.54 -18.42 -5.96
N ASP A 130 -7.91 -17.77 -7.05
CA ASP A 130 -7.98 -18.39 -8.38
C ASP A 130 -6.60 -18.81 -8.91
N GLU A 131 -5.56 -18.02 -8.66
CA GLU A 131 -4.16 -18.34 -9.00
C GLU A 131 -3.68 -19.59 -8.24
N SER A 132 -4.00 -19.70 -6.94
CA SER A 132 -3.60 -20.83 -6.11
C SER A 132 -4.26 -22.15 -6.51
N VAL A 133 -5.47 -22.11 -7.07
CA VAL A 133 -6.21 -23.28 -7.58
C VAL A 133 -5.66 -23.77 -8.94
N ARG A 134 -4.97 -22.91 -9.69
CA ARG A 134 -4.40 -23.24 -11.00
C ARG A 134 -2.99 -23.81 -10.95
N ARG A 135 -2.34 -23.81 -9.79
CA ARG A 135 -0.97 -24.31 -9.56
C ARG A 135 -0.97 -25.74 -9.01
#